data_AF-A0A160TAY5-F1
#
_entry.id   AF-A0A160TAY5-F1
#
_cell.length_a   1.000
_cell.length_b   1.000
_cell.length_c   1.000
_cell.angle_alpha   90.00
_cell.angle_beta   90.00
_cell.angle_gamma   90.00
#
_symmetry.space_group_name_H-M   'P 1'
#
loop_
_entity.id
_entity.type
_entity.pdbx_description
1 polymer ?
#
loop_
_entity_poly.entity_id
_entity_poly.type
_entity_poly.pdbx_seq_one_letter_code
_entity_poly.pdbx_strand_id
1 'polypeptide(L)'
;MLIDDMRAHIIGPIRQEILSGIREPAQYEKLRDALRAFPDLELTSADYERAAELFNLCRRNGIQGSNTDFLICAVAERLDLAILTTDQDFRLFQAHIPLTFYSTGEDA
;
A
#
# COMPACT_ATOMS: atom_id res chain seq x y z
N MET A 1 12.38 -17.80 8.12
CA MET A 1 12.74 -16.37 8.30
C MET A 1 12.08 -15.62 7.16
N LEU A 2 11.17 -14.67 7.43
CA LEU A 2 10.24 -14.07 6.45
C LEU A 2 10.93 -13.20 5.38
N ILE A 3 12.25 -13.02 5.47
CA ILE A 3 13.04 -12.14 4.60
C ILE A 3 13.73 -12.91 3.45
N ASP A 4 13.78 -14.25 3.47
CA ASP A 4 14.57 -15.02 2.48
C ASP A 4 13.86 -15.30 1.13
N ASP A 5 12.56 -14.98 0.97
CA ASP A 5 11.81 -15.30 -0.26
C ASP A 5 11.31 -14.08 -1.08
N MET A 6 11.68 -12.85 -0.76
CA MET A 6 11.20 -11.64 -1.48
C MET A 6 9.67 -11.62 -1.74
N ARG A 7 8.85 -12.01 -0.75
CA ARG A 7 7.38 -12.10 -0.91
C ARG A 7 6.61 -10.79 -0.72
N ALA A 8 7.32 -9.68 -0.54
CA ALA A 8 6.71 -8.37 -0.32
C ALA A 8 7.05 -7.42 -1.47
N HIS A 9 6.04 -6.71 -1.94
CA HIS A 9 6.14 -5.70 -2.99
C HIS A 9 5.65 -4.36 -2.46
N ILE A 10 6.14 -3.26 -3.03
CA ILE A 10 5.59 -1.92 -2.77
C ILE A 10 5.25 -1.24 -4.09
N ILE A 11 4.48 -0.16 -4.03
CA ILE A 11 4.25 0.73 -5.19
C ILE A 11 5.09 2.00 -5.02
N GLY A 12 5.40 2.65 -6.15
CA GLY A 12 6.18 3.89 -6.16
C GLY A 12 5.69 4.96 -5.16
N PRO A 13 4.37 5.22 -5.03
CA PRO A 13 3.84 6.15 -4.02
C PRO A 13 4.20 5.80 -2.57
N ILE A 14 4.15 4.52 -2.17
CA ILE A 14 4.56 4.09 -0.81
C ILE A 14 6.05 4.39 -0.60
N ARG A 15 6.89 4.03 -1.58
CA ARG A 15 8.33 4.31 -1.52
C ARG A 15 8.59 5.82 -1.35
N GLN A 16 7.91 6.63 -2.16
CA GLN A 16 8.03 8.08 -2.09
C GLN A 16 7.61 8.61 -0.73
N GLU A 17 6.50 8.12 -0.18
CA GLU A 17 5.99 8.54 1.13
C GLU A 17 6.98 8.21 2.25
N ILE A 18 7.50 6.99 2.30
CA ILE A 18 8.49 6.55 3.29
C ILE A 18 9.78 7.40 3.24
N LEU A 19 10.20 7.79 2.04
CA LEU A 19 11.41 8.59 1.84
C LEU A 19 11.19 10.10 2.01
N SER A 20 9.95 10.56 2.10
CA SER A 20 9.61 11.97 2.23
C SER A 20 9.74 12.46 3.67
N GLY A 21 10.04 13.75 3.86
CA GLY A 21 10.08 14.38 5.18
C GLY A 21 11.33 14.09 6.02
N ILE A 22 12.27 13.27 5.53
CA ILE A 22 13.54 12.98 6.21
C ILE A 22 14.48 14.18 6.09
N ARG A 23 14.92 14.71 7.24
CA ARG A 23 15.79 15.89 7.30
C ARG A 23 17.27 15.56 7.15
N GLU A 24 17.70 14.42 7.69
CA GLU A 24 19.10 14.02 7.69
C GLU A 24 19.44 13.22 6.43
N PRO A 25 20.38 13.69 5.59
CA PRO A 25 20.75 12.99 4.35
C PRO A 25 21.24 11.56 4.60
N ALA A 26 22.02 11.31 5.67
CA ALA A 26 22.52 9.97 5.98
C ALA A 26 21.38 8.97 6.30
N GLN A 27 20.33 9.43 7.00
CA GLN A 27 19.15 8.62 7.28
C GLN A 27 18.36 8.32 6.00
N TYR A 28 18.21 9.34 5.12
CA TYR A 28 17.54 9.16 3.82
C TYR A 28 18.26 8.11 2.98
N GLU A 29 19.59 8.23 2.82
CA GLU A 29 20.40 7.32 2.00
C GLU A 29 20.30 5.88 2.53
N LYS A 30 20.41 5.71 3.85
CA LYS A 30 20.28 4.39 4.49
C LYS A 30 18.90 3.77 4.23
N LEU A 31 17.83 4.55 4.36
CA LEU A 31 16.47 4.04 4.15
C LEU A 31 16.20 3.73 2.68
N ARG A 32 16.64 4.61 1.77
CA ARG A 32 16.54 4.41 0.32
C ARG A 32 17.21 3.10 -0.08
N ASP A 33 18.42 2.86 0.42
CA ASP A 33 19.18 1.66 0.09
C ASP A 33 18.55 0.39 0.64
N ALA A 34 17.97 0.44 1.85
CA ALA A 34 17.19 -0.67 2.40
C ALA A 34 15.93 -0.96 1.55
N LEU A 35 15.23 0.08 1.11
CA LEU A 35 14.01 -0.06 0.30
C LEU A 35 14.28 -0.64 -1.10
N ARG A 36 15.50 -0.57 -1.63
CA ARG A 36 15.84 -1.16 -2.94
C ARG A 36 15.66 -2.68 -3.00
N ALA A 37 15.60 -3.35 -1.86
CA ALA A 37 15.31 -4.78 -1.78
C ALA A 37 13.85 -5.13 -2.17
N PHE A 38 12.94 -4.15 -2.16
CA PHE A 38 11.54 -4.34 -2.53
C PHE A 38 11.33 -3.82 -3.95
N PRO A 39 11.00 -4.66 -4.95
CA PRO A 39 10.69 -4.16 -6.29
C PRO A 39 9.37 -3.38 -6.28
N ASP A 40 9.33 -2.30 -7.07
CA ASP A 40 8.10 -1.52 -7.27
C ASP A 40 7.17 -2.26 -8.25
N LEU A 41 5.90 -2.39 -7.88
CA LEU A 41 4.85 -2.81 -8.83
C LEU A 41 4.57 -1.65 -9.79
N GLU A 42 4.45 -1.98 -11.07
CA GLU A 42 4.12 -1.01 -12.10
C GLU A 42 2.66 -0.53 -11.94
N LEU A 43 2.52 0.80 -11.90
CA LEU A 43 1.23 1.48 -11.89
C LEU A 43 0.87 1.89 -13.32
N THR A 44 -0.35 1.59 -13.70
CA THR A 44 -0.94 1.95 -14.99
C THR A 44 -1.98 3.05 -14.82
N SER A 45 -2.37 3.72 -15.89
CA SER A 45 -3.48 4.69 -15.86
C SER A 45 -4.77 4.10 -15.30
N ALA A 46 -5.04 2.81 -15.59
CA ALA A 46 -6.19 2.10 -15.05
C ALA A 46 -6.17 1.99 -13.52
N ASP A 47 -4.99 1.87 -12.89
CA ASP A 47 -4.87 1.85 -11.43
C ASP A 47 -5.27 3.20 -10.82
N TYR A 48 -4.87 4.30 -11.44
CA TYR A 48 -5.23 5.65 -10.98
C TYR A 48 -6.72 5.93 -11.13
N GLU A 49 -7.32 5.54 -12.25
CA GLU A 49 -8.76 5.67 -12.49
C GLU A 49 -9.54 4.81 -11.50
N ARG A 50 -9.13 3.55 -11.32
CA ARG A 50 -9.75 2.63 -10.37
C ARG A 50 -9.64 3.15 -8.93
N ALA A 51 -8.48 3.68 -8.52
CA ALA A 51 -8.31 4.30 -7.21
C ALA A 51 -9.28 5.47 -7.00
N ALA A 52 -9.49 6.32 -8.02
CA ALA A 52 -10.47 7.41 -7.95
C ALA A 52 -11.92 6.89 -7.82
N GLU A 53 -12.28 5.82 -8.51
CA GLU A 53 -13.58 5.16 -8.34
C GLU A 53 -13.78 4.65 -6.92
N LEU A 54 -12.79 3.94 -6.37
CA LEU A 54 -12.81 3.39 -5.01
C LEU A 54 -12.88 4.51 -3.95
N PHE A 55 -12.10 5.58 -4.12
CA PHE A 55 -12.18 6.77 -3.28
C PHE A 55 -13.59 7.35 -3.27
N ASN A 56 -14.19 7.53 -4.45
CA ASN A 56 -15.54 8.07 -4.57
C ASN A 56 -16.59 7.13 -3.94
N LEU A 57 -16.41 5.81 -4.08
CA LEU A 57 -17.27 4.81 -3.46
C LEU A 57 -17.23 4.92 -1.93
N CYS A 58 -16.05 4.90 -1.33
CA CYS A 58 -15.89 5.00 0.12
C CYS A 58 -16.38 6.36 0.65
N ARG A 59 -16.05 7.46 -0.03
CA ARG A 59 -16.48 8.80 0.36
C ARG A 59 -17.99 8.97 0.38
N ARG A 60 -18.71 8.40 -0.59
CA ARG A 60 -20.19 8.41 -0.60
C ARG A 60 -20.79 7.62 0.57
N ASN A 61 -20.04 6.67 1.14
CA ASN A 61 -20.43 5.90 2.32
C ASN A 61 -19.87 6.48 3.63
N GLY A 62 -19.36 7.73 3.60
CA GLY A 62 -18.85 8.43 4.79
C GLY A 62 -17.46 7.99 5.24
N ILE A 63 -16.76 7.17 4.45
CA ILE A 63 -15.42 6.65 4.74
C ILE A 63 -14.38 7.51 4.00
N GLN A 64 -13.38 8.01 4.72
CA GLN A 64 -12.30 8.83 4.18
C GLN A 64 -11.00 8.02 4.11
N GLY A 65 -10.11 8.39 3.19
CA GLY A 65 -8.78 7.80 3.02
C GLY A 65 -7.94 8.67 2.09
N SER A 66 -6.64 8.47 2.07
CA SER A 66 -5.73 9.19 1.18
C SER A 66 -5.78 8.66 -0.26
N ASN A 67 -5.28 9.44 -1.22
CA ASN A 67 -5.15 8.97 -2.61
C ASN A 67 -4.23 7.74 -2.71
N THR A 68 -3.18 7.68 -1.88
CA THR A 68 -2.26 6.54 -1.84
C THR A 68 -2.98 5.28 -1.35
N ASP A 69 -3.85 5.39 -0.33
CA ASP A 69 -4.58 4.23 0.20
C ASP A 69 -5.45 3.56 -0.86
N PHE A 70 -6.17 4.37 -1.65
CA PHE A 70 -6.99 3.82 -2.73
C PHE A 70 -6.18 3.33 -3.92
N LEU A 71 -4.97 3.84 -4.15
CA LEU A 71 -4.02 3.25 -5.09
C LEU A 71 -3.55 1.87 -4.62
N ILE A 72 -3.27 1.71 -3.33
CA ILE A 72 -2.94 0.41 -2.74
C ILE A 72 -4.11 -0.56 -2.94
N CYS A 73 -5.33 -0.12 -2.66
CA CYS A 73 -6.53 -0.93 -2.84
C CYS A 73 -6.74 -1.36 -4.30
N ALA A 74 -6.58 -0.43 -5.26
CA ALA A 74 -6.75 -0.71 -6.69
C ALA A 74 -5.73 -1.74 -7.20
N VAL A 75 -4.46 -1.60 -6.81
CA VAL A 75 -3.39 -2.53 -7.21
C VAL A 75 -3.56 -3.89 -6.56
N ALA A 76 -3.94 -3.92 -5.27
CA ALA A 76 -4.22 -5.15 -4.54
C ALA A 76 -5.38 -5.92 -5.18
N GLU A 77 -6.47 -5.23 -5.55
CA GLU A 77 -7.62 -5.81 -6.25
C GLU A 77 -7.22 -6.35 -7.64
N ARG A 78 -6.47 -5.57 -8.43
CA ARG A 78 -6.08 -5.97 -9.79
C ARG A 78 -5.14 -7.17 -9.81
N LEU A 79 -4.21 -7.25 -8.86
CA LEU A 79 -3.16 -8.27 -8.82
C LEU A 79 -3.47 -9.43 -7.85
N ASP A 80 -4.64 -9.44 -7.22
CA ASP A 80 -5.05 -10.42 -6.21
C ASP A 80 -4.01 -10.58 -5.09
N LEU A 81 -3.53 -9.44 -4.57
CA LEU A 81 -2.51 -9.37 -3.53
C LEU A 81 -3.13 -9.05 -2.17
N ALA A 82 -2.62 -9.72 -1.14
CA ALA A 82 -2.94 -9.37 0.23
C ALA A 82 -2.18 -8.10 0.67
N ILE A 83 -2.87 -7.20 1.38
CA ILE A 83 -2.29 -6.00 1.95
C ILE A 83 -1.68 -6.32 3.31
N LEU A 84 -0.40 -5.97 3.49
CA LEU A 84 0.25 -5.92 4.81
C LEU A 84 0.15 -4.49 5.34
N THR A 85 -0.63 -4.28 6.39
CA THR A 85 -0.83 -2.96 6.98
C THR A 85 -1.12 -3.05 8.47
N THR A 86 -0.68 -2.05 9.23
CA THR A 86 -1.10 -1.81 10.61
C THR A 86 -2.22 -0.76 10.71
N ASP A 87 -2.58 -0.15 9.58
CA ASP A 87 -3.62 0.87 9.49
C ASP A 87 -5.02 0.22 9.47
N GLN A 88 -5.85 0.62 10.42
CA GLN A 88 -7.21 0.09 10.57
C GLN A 88 -8.17 0.63 9.51
N ASP A 89 -7.84 1.74 8.85
CA ASP A 89 -8.69 2.34 7.81
C ASP A 89 -8.91 1.38 6.65
N PHE A 90 -7.92 0.54 6.32
CA PHE A 90 -8.09 -0.50 5.29
C PHE A 90 -9.18 -1.51 5.66
N ARG A 91 -9.41 -1.79 6.94
CA ARG A 91 -10.54 -2.65 7.36
C ARG A 91 -11.89 -1.96 7.16
N LEU A 92 -11.94 -0.64 7.26
CA LEU A 92 -13.14 0.13 6.91
C LEU A 92 -13.38 0.08 5.39
N PHE A 93 -12.32 0.13 4.58
CA PHE A 93 -12.42 0.00 3.13
C PHE A 93 -12.90 -1.40 2.70
N GLN A 94 -12.51 -2.45 3.42
CA GLN A 94 -12.90 -3.84 3.13
C GLN A 94 -14.42 -4.07 3.11
N ALA A 95 -15.20 -3.22 3.80
CA ALA A 95 -16.67 -3.28 3.75
C ALA A 95 -17.25 -3.00 2.35
N HIS A 96 -16.49 -2.31 1.48
CA HIS A 96 -16.91 -1.90 0.14
C HIS A 96 -15.97 -2.37 -0.97
N ILE A 97 -14.76 -2.81 -0.63
CA ILE A 97 -13.70 -3.20 -1.56
C ILE A 97 -13.25 -4.62 -1.20
N PRO A 98 -13.15 -5.55 -2.16
CA PRO A 98 -12.77 -6.94 -1.89
C PRO A 98 -11.26 -7.05 -1.59
N LEU A 99 -10.85 -6.66 -0.39
CA LEU A 99 -9.47 -6.69 0.06
C LEU A 99 -9.17 -7.97 0.86
N THR A 100 -7.98 -8.50 0.68
CA THR A 100 -7.39 -9.53 1.55
C THR A 100 -6.25 -8.93 2.36
N PHE A 101 -6.06 -9.42 3.58
CA PHE A 101 -5.02 -8.94 4.49
C PHE A 101 -4.04 -10.05 4.82
N TYR A 102 -2.75 -9.72 4.85
CA TYR A 102 -1.73 -10.63 5.32
C TYR A 102 -1.70 -10.60 6.85
N SER A 103 -1.81 -11.77 7.49
CA SER A 103 -1.59 -11.93 8.93
C SER A 103 -0.25 -12.63 9.15
N THR A 104 0.64 -11.98 9.88
CA THR A 104 1.74 -12.69 10.54
C THR A 104 1.12 -13.50 11.67
N GLY A 105 1.36 -14.81 11.72
CA GLY A 105 0.78 -15.72 12.73
C GLY A 105 1.18 -15.46 14.19
N GLU A 106 1.58 -14.23 14.54
CA GLU A 106 1.84 -13.75 15.90
C GLU A 106 0.62 -13.01 16.51
N ASP A 107 -0.48 -12.85 15.76
CA ASP A 107 -1.74 -12.25 16.22
C ASP A 107 -2.87 -13.29 16.43
N ALA A 108 -2.55 -14.48 16.97
CA ALA A 108 -3.51 -15.50 17.38
C ALA A 108 -3.31 -15.91 18.85
#